data_AF-A0A1B2YWJ5-F1
#
_entry.id   AF-A0A1B2YWJ5-F1
#
_cell.length_a   1.000
_cell.length_b   1.000
_cell.length_c   1.000
_cell.angle_alpha   90.00
_cell.angle_beta   90.00
_cell.angle_gamma   90.00
#
_symmetry.space_group_name_H-M   'P 1'
#
loop_
_entity.id
_entity.type
_entity.pdbx_description
1 polymer ?
#
loop_
_entity_poly.entity_id
_entity_poly.type
_entity_poly.pdbx_seq_one_letter_code
_entity_poly.pdbx_strand_id
1 'polypeptide(L)'
;MKKFTLVFFLIFISNDLYSQLSKVHYIPPLTAQDDPGDQWLYISTPSKTDVKFQVKVGGVTGATADSGSLYSEGVVSNDSPSVISLADDPGNTNGWWSNLFIEIDQTEQILNKGFIIEAESEIYVSVRVNSDGQQYQAGALVSKGKSGLGTRFWAGMLQNQTPLHVGFVSVMATEDQTVISYNFSKDVNTIGGEKKVGVPLLVTLDKGESYILASQELQDGLIGTSITSTKPIVVNSGSASGSFESSTGGQDYGIDQIVG
;
A
#
# COMPACT_ATOMS: atom_id res chain seq x y z
N MET A 1 -15.60 -3.28 -46.65
CA MET A 1 -14.92 -4.43 -46.03
C MET A 1 -13.99 -4.03 -44.88
N LYS A 2 -13.12 -3.01 -44.99
CA LYS A 2 -12.19 -2.59 -43.91
C LYS A 2 -12.85 -2.10 -42.59
N LYS A 3 -14.04 -1.48 -42.65
CA LYS A 3 -14.76 -1.02 -41.44
C LYS A 3 -15.37 -2.16 -40.60
N PHE A 4 -15.72 -3.29 -41.24
CA PHE A 4 -16.26 -4.46 -40.54
C PHE A 4 -15.17 -5.25 -39.80
N THR A 5 -13.92 -5.23 -40.31
CA THR A 5 -12.78 -5.88 -39.65
C THR A 5 -12.38 -5.19 -38.34
N LEU A 6 -12.48 -3.87 -38.25
CA LEU A 6 -12.19 -3.10 -37.02
C LEU A 6 -13.21 -3.40 -35.91
N VAL A 7 -14.50 -3.49 -36.26
CA VAL A 7 -15.57 -3.84 -35.31
C VAL A 7 -15.38 -5.28 -34.80
N PHE A 8 -14.97 -6.20 -35.66
CA PHE A 8 -14.67 -7.59 -35.27
C PHE A 8 -13.44 -7.67 -34.34
N PHE A 9 -12.43 -6.80 -34.52
CA PHE A 9 -11.25 -6.75 -33.65
C PHE A 9 -11.55 -6.17 -32.25
N LEU A 10 -12.48 -5.21 -32.15
CA LEU A 10 -12.91 -4.61 -30.88
C LEU A 10 -13.71 -5.58 -29.99
N ILE A 11 -14.42 -6.54 -30.58
CA ILE A 11 -15.22 -7.54 -29.85
C ILE A 11 -14.32 -8.57 -29.14
N PHE A 12 -13.08 -8.79 -29.60
CA PHE A 12 -12.11 -9.66 -28.92
C PHE A 12 -11.36 -8.99 -27.76
N ILE A 13 -11.65 -7.71 -27.45
CA ILE A 13 -11.03 -6.99 -26.33
C ILE A 13 -11.85 -7.14 -25.04
N SER A 14 -13.00 -7.84 -25.05
CA SER A 14 -13.73 -8.20 -23.84
C SER A 14 -13.03 -9.34 -23.10
N ASN A 15 -11.84 -9.08 -22.57
CA ASN A 15 -11.32 -9.88 -21.47
C ASN A 15 -12.10 -9.45 -20.23
N ASP A 16 -12.53 -10.41 -19.40
CA ASP A 16 -13.17 -10.12 -18.13
C ASP A 16 -12.18 -9.34 -17.25
N LEU A 17 -12.33 -8.01 -17.24
CA LEU A 17 -11.56 -7.12 -16.40
C LEU A 17 -12.17 -7.17 -14.99
N TYR A 18 -11.84 -8.20 -14.21
CA TYR A 18 -12.06 -8.23 -12.75
C TYR A 18 -11.10 -7.28 -12.04
N SER A 19 -11.01 -6.05 -12.52
CA SER A 19 -10.14 -5.06 -11.91
C SER A 19 -10.73 -4.72 -10.55
N GLN A 20 -9.96 -4.96 -9.49
CA GLN A 20 -10.22 -4.58 -8.09
C GLN A 20 -11.07 -5.52 -7.22
N LEU A 21 -11.69 -6.57 -7.77
CA LEU A 21 -12.30 -7.65 -6.98
C LEU A 21 -11.30 -8.79 -6.77
N SER A 22 -11.18 -9.29 -5.54
CA SER A 22 -10.30 -10.42 -5.21
C SER A 22 -10.77 -11.14 -3.95
N LYS A 23 -10.32 -12.38 -3.78
CA LYS A 23 -10.48 -13.13 -2.51
C LYS A 23 -9.42 -12.77 -1.48
N VAL A 24 -8.26 -12.29 -1.96
CA VAL A 24 -7.11 -11.93 -1.12
C VAL A 24 -6.63 -10.55 -1.50
N HIS A 25 -6.43 -9.70 -0.50
CA HIS A 25 -5.91 -8.35 -0.63
C HIS A 25 -4.76 -8.15 0.35
N TYR A 26 -3.68 -7.53 -0.12
CA TYR A 26 -2.56 -7.12 0.71
C TYR A 26 -2.49 -5.60 0.72
N ILE A 27 -2.26 -5.04 1.91
CA ILE A 27 -2.12 -3.60 2.14
C ILE A 27 -0.84 -3.41 2.95
N PRO A 28 0.31 -3.17 2.28
CA PRO A 28 1.52 -2.72 2.95
C PRO A 28 1.25 -1.49 3.84
N PRO A 29 1.95 -1.34 4.98
CA PRO A 29 1.79 -0.18 5.86
C PRO A 29 2.21 1.12 5.15
N LEU A 30 1.85 2.25 5.71
CA LEU A 30 2.15 3.60 5.27
C LEU A 30 2.95 4.30 6.38
N THR A 31 3.48 5.47 6.08
CA THR A 31 4.21 6.30 7.04
C THR A 31 3.90 7.77 6.81
N ALA A 32 4.04 8.58 7.84
CA ALA A 32 3.88 10.03 7.82
C ALA A 32 4.89 10.69 8.76
N GLN A 33 5.15 11.98 8.56
CA GLN A 33 5.96 12.76 9.49
C GLN A 33 5.13 13.24 10.69
N ASP A 34 3.90 13.68 10.44
CA ASP A 34 2.96 14.14 11.46
C ASP A 34 1.96 13.03 11.78
N ASP A 35 1.31 13.14 12.94
CA ASP A 35 0.32 12.15 13.38
C ASP A 35 -0.75 11.94 12.29
N PRO A 36 -0.97 10.68 11.85
CA PRO A 36 -2.12 10.37 11.03
C PRO A 36 -3.38 10.62 11.87
N GLY A 37 -4.53 10.75 11.22
CA GLY A 37 -5.83 10.80 11.89
C GLY A 37 -6.54 9.46 11.75
N ASP A 38 -7.87 9.56 11.65
CA ASP A 38 -8.75 8.42 11.45
C ASP A 38 -8.34 7.57 10.24
N GLN A 39 -8.39 6.25 10.42
CA GLN A 39 -8.05 5.26 9.40
C GLN A 39 -9.14 4.20 9.32
N TRP A 40 -9.66 3.98 8.12
CA TRP A 40 -10.82 3.11 7.91
C TRP A 40 -10.60 2.16 6.75
N LEU A 41 -10.91 0.90 6.96
CA LEU A 41 -11.00 -0.14 5.95
C LEU A 41 -12.46 -0.33 5.54
N TYR A 42 -12.75 -0.28 4.25
CA TYR A 42 -14.06 -0.54 3.67
C TYR A 42 -14.00 -1.84 2.87
N ILE A 43 -14.93 -2.74 3.15
CA ILE A 43 -15.07 -4.03 2.46
C ILE A 43 -16.49 -4.12 1.91
N SER A 44 -16.62 -4.47 0.63
CA SER A 44 -17.91 -4.71 -0.01
C SER A 44 -17.83 -5.84 -1.04
N THR A 45 -18.98 -6.30 -1.53
CA THR A 45 -19.04 -7.36 -2.55
C THR A 45 -20.29 -7.18 -3.41
N PRO A 46 -20.27 -7.53 -4.71
CA PRO A 46 -21.49 -7.61 -5.51
C PRO A 46 -22.36 -8.83 -5.16
N SER A 47 -21.86 -9.75 -4.32
CA SER A 47 -22.55 -10.98 -3.95
C SER A 47 -23.83 -10.70 -3.16
N LYS A 48 -24.96 -11.29 -3.58
CA LYS A 48 -26.23 -11.27 -2.83
C LYS A 48 -26.27 -12.23 -1.65
N THR A 49 -25.36 -13.20 -1.63
CA THR A 49 -25.19 -14.13 -0.52
C THR A 49 -24.05 -13.65 0.37
N ASP A 50 -24.16 -13.94 1.66
CA ASP A 50 -23.14 -13.66 2.66
C ASP A 50 -21.76 -14.21 2.25
N VAL A 51 -20.74 -13.35 2.35
CA VAL A 51 -19.33 -13.68 2.14
C VAL A 51 -18.58 -13.39 3.42
N LYS A 52 -18.02 -14.43 4.06
CA LYS A 52 -17.17 -14.25 5.23
C LYS A 52 -15.80 -13.73 4.82
N PHE A 53 -15.23 -12.87 5.66
CA PHE A 53 -13.89 -12.36 5.51
C PHE A 53 -13.14 -12.30 6.84
N GLN A 54 -11.82 -12.28 6.76
CA GLN A 54 -10.89 -12.02 7.85
C GLN A 54 -9.91 -10.94 7.45
N VAL A 55 -9.56 -10.09 8.41
CA VAL A 55 -8.50 -9.07 8.34
C VAL A 55 -7.43 -9.50 9.31
N LYS A 56 -6.21 -9.69 8.83
CA LYS A 56 -5.03 -10.09 9.60
C LYS A 56 -4.00 -8.99 9.54
N VAL A 57 -3.30 -8.71 10.64
CA VAL A 57 -2.06 -7.92 10.61
C VAL A 57 -0.98 -8.77 9.96
N GLY A 58 -0.29 -8.25 8.95
CA GLY A 58 0.78 -8.98 8.26
C GLY A 58 1.95 -9.32 9.20
N GLY A 59 2.57 -10.49 9.01
CA GLY A 59 3.66 -10.94 9.87
C GLY A 59 3.26 -12.17 10.68
N VAL A 60 3.73 -12.32 11.92
CA VAL A 60 3.75 -13.66 12.53
C VAL A 60 2.51 -14.00 13.39
N THR A 61 1.88 -15.16 13.17
CA THR A 61 1.80 -16.16 14.24
C THR A 61 2.08 -17.57 13.68
N GLY A 62 3.32 -18.04 13.84
CA GLY A 62 3.83 -19.34 13.36
C GLY A 62 4.94 -19.24 12.30
N ALA A 63 5.18 -18.04 11.76
CA ALA A 63 6.31 -17.58 10.98
C ALA A 63 6.58 -18.30 9.64
N THR A 64 5.72 -19.26 9.25
CA THR A 64 5.18 -19.54 7.89
C THR A 64 4.78 -21.03 7.77
N ALA A 65 3.49 -21.38 7.76
CA ALA A 65 2.61 -21.42 6.59
C ALA A 65 1.36 -20.54 6.68
N ASP A 66 1.06 -20.03 7.88
CA ASP A 66 -0.01 -19.06 8.16
C ASP A 66 0.64 -17.76 8.62
N SER A 67 0.62 -16.75 7.74
CA SER A 67 1.07 -15.40 8.08
C SER A 67 -0.12 -14.59 8.59
N GLY A 68 0.12 -13.88 9.67
CA GLY A 68 -0.67 -12.82 10.25
C GLY A 68 -1.42 -13.20 11.52
N SER A 69 -1.64 -12.22 12.38
CA SER A 69 -2.52 -12.33 13.54
C SER A 69 -3.90 -11.77 13.21
N LEU A 70 -4.97 -12.47 13.60
CA LEU A 70 -6.35 -11.99 13.38
C LEU A 70 -6.53 -10.61 14.04
N TYR A 71 -7.01 -9.65 13.24
CA TYR A 71 -7.35 -8.29 13.69
C TYR A 71 -8.87 -8.11 13.76
N SER A 72 -9.58 -8.53 12.72
CA SER A 72 -11.04 -8.44 12.64
C SER A 72 -11.59 -9.51 11.69
N GLU A 73 -12.85 -9.87 11.84
CA GLU A 73 -13.56 -10.77 10.92
C GLU A 73 -15.03 -10.37 10.83
N GLY A 74 -15.69 -10.80 9.77
CA GLY A 74 -17.09 -10.47 9.56
C GLY A 74 -17.68 -11.09 8.32
N VAL A 75 -18.85 -10.56 7.94
CA VAL A 75 -19.61 -10.97 6.76
C VAL A 75 -19.98 -9.72 5.97
N VAL A 76 -19.88 -9.80 4.65
CA VAL A 76 -20.37 -8.78 3.71
C VAL A 76 -21.32 -9.38 2.68
N SER A 77 -22.23 -8.54 2.21
CA SER A 77 -23.09 -8.80 1.04
C SER A 77 -23.29 -7.50 0.26
N ASN A 78 -23.97 -7.56 -0.88
CA ASN A 78 -24.26 -6.39 -1.72
C ASN A 78 -25.13 -5.35 -1.01
N ASP A 79 -25.88 -5.76 0.02
CA ASP A 79 -26.76 -4.88 0.82
C ASP A 79 -26.12 -4.50 2.17
N SER A 80 -24.99 -5.13 2.53
CA SER A 80 -24.33 -4.94 3.83
C SER A 80 -22.80 -4.90 3.67
N PRO A 81 -22.23 -3.73 3.34
CA PRO A 81 -20.77 -3.52 3.37
C PRO A 81 -20.27 -3.41 4.82
N SER A 82 -18.97 -3.65 5.02
CA SER A 82 -18.30 -3.54 6.31
C SER A 82 -17.35 -2.35 6.34
N VAL A 83 -17.25 -1.71 7.51
CA VAL A 83 -16.34 -0.60 7.81
C VAL A 83 -15.61 -0.93 9.10
N ILE A 84 -14.28 -0.92 9.08
CA ILE A 84 -13.43 -1.33 10.21
C ILE A 84 -12.44 -0.20 10.50
N SER A 85 -12.38 0.23 11.77
CA SER A 85 -11.37 1.16 12.25
C SER A 85 -10.00 0.48 12.28
N LEU A 86 -8.99 1.15 11.72
CA LEU A 86 -7.61 0.67 11.66
C LEU A 86 -6.68 1.39 12.66
N ALA A 87 -7.13 2.50 13.25
CA ALA A 87 -6.35 3.29 14.20
C ALA A 87 -6.47 2.78 15.66
N ASP A 88 -7.29 1.75 15.92
CA ASP A 88 -7.47 1.16 17.25
C ASP A 88 -6.38 0.11 17.58
N ASP A 89 -5.08 0.46 17.49
CA ASP A 89 -4.00 -0.45 17.90
C ASP A 89 -3.80 -0.39 19.43
N PRO A 90 -4.23 -1.40 20.20
CA PRO A 90 -4.12 -1.39 21.67
C PRO A 90 -2.66 -1.38 22.17
N GLY A 91 -1.68 -1.65 21.29
CA GLY A 91 -0.25 -1.56 21.59
C GLY A 91 0.33 -0.15 21.48
N ASN A 92 -0.40 0.82 20.92
CA ASN A 92 0.09 2.18 20.70
C ASN A 92 -0.60 3.18 21.63
N THR A 93 0.18 3.87 22.48
CA THR A 93 -0.32 4.89 23.40
C THR A 93 -0.54 6.25 22.75
N ASN A 94 -0.13 6.45 21.50
CA ASN A 94 -0.23 7.70 20.74
C ASN A 94 -1.35 7.66 19.66
N GLY A 95 -2.50 7.06 20.00
CA GLY A 95 -3.85 7.27 19.45
C GLY A 95 -4.13 6.95 17.98
N TRP A 96 -3.22 7.29 17.07
CA TRP A 96 -3.43 7.26 15.64
C TRP A 96 -2.39 6.42 14.88
N TRP A 97 -1.18 6.27 15.41
CA TRP A 97 -0.21 5.32 14.87
C TRP A 97 -0.70 3.88 15.06
N SER A 98 -0.59 3.04 14.03
CA SER A 98 -1.31 1.78 13.95
C SER A 98 -0.57 0.69 13.16
N ASN A 99 -1.27 -0.39 12.82
CA ASN A 99 -0.75 -1.37 11.86
C ASN A 99 -0.81 -0.86 10.41
N LEU A 100 -1.60 0.17 10.11
CA LEU A 100 -1.59 0.82 8.80
C LEU A 100 -0.54 1.93 8.75
N PHE A 101 -0.54 2.90 9.66
CA PHE A 101 0.45 3.98 9.69
C PHE A 101 1.49 3.72 10.77
N ILE A 102 2.75 3.59 10.37
CA ILE A 102 3.88 3.49 11.30
C ILE A 102 4.64 4.82 11.39
N GLU A 103 5.29 5.02 12.53
CA GLU A 103 6.15 6.19 12.74
C GLU A 103 7.30 6.19 11.72
N ILE A 104 7.72 7.37 11.28
CA ILE A 104 8.73 7.51 10.23
C ILE A 104 10.09 6.90 10.62
N ASP A 105 10.45 6.95 11.89
CA ASP A 105 11.68 6.36 12.43
C ASP A 105 11.64 4.82 12.52
N GLN A 106 10.45 4.22 12.38
CA GLN A 106 10.26 2.78 12.27
C GLN A 106 10.40 2.27 10.83
N THR A 107 10.63 3.16 9.86
CA THR A 107 10.86 2.76 8.47
C THR A 107 12.25 2.15 8.27
N GLU A 108 12.48 1.56 7.10
CA GLU A 108 13.76 0.92 6.74
C GLU A 108 14.25 -0.22 7.64
N GLN A 109 13.31 -0.94 8.24
CA GLN A 109 13.51 -2.22 8.92
C GLN A 109 12.42 -3.21 8.49
N ILE A 110 12.61 -4.49 8.83
CA ILE A 110 11.61 -5.54 8.57
C ILE A 110 10.45 -5.36 9.55
N LEU A 111 9.23 -5.30 9.03
CA LEU A 111 8.03 -4.97 9.80
C LEU A 111 6.97 -6.06 9.68
N ASN A 112 6.37 -6.41 10.83
CA ASN A 112 5.14 -7.19 10.94
C ASN A 112 3.95 -6.23 11.02
N LYS A 113 3.74 -5.45 9.96
CA LYS A 113 2.76 -4.36 9.86
C LYS A 113 2.07 -4.42 8.50
N GLY A 114 0.98 -3.66 8.36
CA GLY A 114 0.05 -3.75 7.24
C GLY A 114 -1.00 -4.84 7.43
N PHE A 115 -1.84 -5.04 6.41
CA PHE A 115 -3.00 -5.93 6.50
C PHE A 115 -3.07 -6.93 5.35
N ILE A 116 -3.52 -8.15 5.67
CA ILE A 116 -3.91 -9.19 4.73
C ILE A 116 -5.40 -9.45 4.94
N ILE A 117 -6.20 -9.26 3.89
CA ILE A 117 -7.64 -9.49 3.93
C ILE A 117 -7.95 -10.71 3.07
N GLU A 118 -8.62 -11.70 3.65
CA GLU A 118 -8.98 -12.95 3.00
C GLU A 118 -10.48 -13.18 3.10
N ALA A 119 -11.11 -13.63 2.02
CA ALA A 119 -12.54 -13.87 1.96
C ALA A 119 -12.89 -15.16 1.19
N GLU A 120 -14.06 -15.72 1.48
CA GLU A 120 -14.54 -16.95 0.84
C GLU A 120 -14.89 -16.73 -0.66
N SER A 121 -15.25 -15.50 -1.01
CA SER A 121 -15.58 -15.04 -2.37
C SER A 121 -14.98 -13.67 -2.67
N GLU A 122 -15.15 -13.20 -3.91
CA GLU A 122 -14.63 -11.92 -4.36
C GLU A 122 -15.23 -10.74 -3.59
N ILE A 123 -14.35 -9.92 -3.03
CA ILE A 123 -14.66 -8.68 -2.33
C ILE A 123 -13.86 -7.52 -2.95
N TYR A 124 -14.32 -6.31 -2.67
CA TYR A 124 -13.63 -5.06 -2.93
C TYR A 124 -13.11 -4.51 -1.61
N VAL A 125 -11.88 -4.01 -1.60
CA VAL A 125 -11.24 -3.45 -0.41
C VAL A 125 -10.64 -2.09 -0.72
N SER A 126 -11.01 -1.09 0.07
CA SER A 126 -10.37 0.24 0.04
C SER A 126 -10.11 0.76 1.45
N VAL A 127 -9.17 1.68 1.54
CA VAL A 127 -8.73 2.33 2.76
C VAL A 127 -8.92 3.83 2.60
N ARG A 128 -9.43 4.49 3.65
CA ARG A 128 -9.52 5.94 3.77
C ARG A 128 -8.76 6.39 5.00
N VAL A 129 -7.99 7.45 4.84
CA VAL A 129 -7.14 7.99 5.91
C VAL A 129 -7.17 9.50 5.88
N ASN A 130 -7.14 10.14 7.03
CA ASN A 130 -7.01 11.59 7.16
C ASN A 130 -5.75 11.93 7.96
N SER A 131 -5.31 13.19 7.92
CA SER A 131 -4.39 13.73 8.93
C SER A 131 -5.10 14.00 10.26
N ASP A 132 -4.37 14.07 11.37
CA ASP A 132 -4.95 14.43 12.68
C ASP A 132 -5.39 15.91 12.75
N GLY A 133 -6.08 16.26 13.84
CA GLY A 133 -6.48 17.62 14.16
C GLY A 133 -7.63 18.10 13.29
N GLN A 134 -7.38 19.10 12.44
CA GLN A 134 -8.40 19.67 11.57
C GLN A 134 -8.60 18.87 10.27
N GLN A 135 -7.90 17.74 10.11
CA GLN A 135 -8.06 16.78 9.02
C GLN A 135 -7.93 17.43 7.63
N TYR A 136 -6.89 18.25 7.48
CA TYR A 136 -6.68 19.05 6.27
C TYR A 136 -6.25 18.25 5.04
N GLN A 137 -5.79 17.01 5.24
CA GLN A 137 -5.31 16.11 4.19
C GLN A 137 -6.05 14.79 4.29
N ALA A 138 -6.40 14.22 3.13
CA ALA A 138 -7.14 12.97 3.06
C ALA A 138 -6.60 12.09 1.94
N GLY A 139 -6.30 10.83 2.29
CA GLY A 139 -5.82 9.82 1.38
C GLY A 139 -6.87 8.74 1.12
N ALA A 140 -6.79 8.14 -0.06
CA ALA A 140 -7.52 6.93 -0.36
C ALA A 140 -6.60 5.95 -1.05
N LEU A 141 -6.64 4.70 -0.61
CA LEU A 141 -5.94 3.60 -1.25
C LEU A 141 -6.97 2.54 -1.62
N VAL A 142 -6.91 2.04 -2.84
CA VAL A 142 -7.77 0.93 -3.25
C VAL A 142 -6.90 -0.27 -3.55
N SER A 143 -7.13 -1.36 -2.82
CA SER A 143 -6.37 -2.58 -3.06
C SER A 143 -6.77 -3.17 -4.41
N LYS A 144 -5.77 -3.56 -5.19
CA LYS A 144 -5.95 -4.20 -6.50
C LYS A 144 -6.00 -5.73 -6.39
N GLY A 145 -5.95 -6.26 -5.16
CA GLY A 145 -6.02 -7.69 -4.88
C GLY A 145 -4.95 -8.46 -5.65
N LYS A 146 -5.31 -9.62 -6.20
CA LYS A 146 -4.39 -10.44 -7.00
C LYS A 146 -3.82 -9.70 -8.22
N SER A 147 -4.57 -8.78 -8.81
CA SER A 147 -4.13 -8.00 -9.98
C SER A 147 -3.09 -6.92 -9.63
N GLY A 148 -2.89 -6.63 -8.34
CA GLY A 148 -1.81 -5.76 -7.86
C GLY A 148 -0.47 -6.47 -7.65
N LEU A 149 -0.45 -7.80 -7.74
CA LEU A 149 0.77 -8.58 -7.56
C LEU A 149 1.68 -8.46 -8.78
N GLY A 150 2.96 -8.21 -8.53
CA GLY A 150 3.97 -8.10 -9.59
C GLY A 150 5.37 -8.27 -9.05
N THR A 151 6.35 -8.26 -9.93
CA THR A 151 7.79 -8.40 -9.58
C THR A 151 8.62 -7.22 -10.04
N ARG A 152 8.00 -6.18 -10.62
CA ARG A 152 8.68 -5.00 -11.12
C ARG A 152 7.77 -3.79 -11.04
N PHE A 153 8.24 -2.72 -10.41
CA PHE A 153 7.49 -1.50 -10.18
C PHE A 153 8.37 -0.26 -10.29
N TRP A 154 7.74 0.90 -10.44
CA TRP A 154 8.39 2.20 -10.37
C TRP A 154 7.62 3.12 -9.44
N ALA A 155 8.33 3.77 -8.53
CA ALA A 155 7.72 4.66 -7.55
C ALA A 155 7.28 5.99 -8.18
N GLY A 156 6.02 6.37 -7.91
CA GLY A 156 5.47 7.70 -8.17
C GLY A 156 4.88 8.28 -6.89
N MET A 157 5.03 9.58 -6.70
CA MET A 157 4.59 10.31 -5.50
C MET A 157 4.55 11.83 -5.79
N LEU A 158 3.99 12.60 -4.86
CA LEU A 158 4.07 14.06 -4.87
C LEU A 158 5.50 14.51 -4.50
N GLN A 159 5.87 15.75 -4.82
CA GLN A 159 7.19 16.26 -4.46
C GLN A 159 7.24 16.69 -2.98
N ASN A 160 8.41 16.51 -2.38
CA ASN A 160 8.71 17.02 -1.05
C ASN A 160 9.17 18.48 -1.17
N GLN A 161 8.34 19.44 -0.79
CA GLN A 161 8.66 20.87 -0.88
C GLN A 161 9.24 21.42 0.43
N THR A 162 9.05 20.66 1.52
CA THR A 162 9.62 20.94 2.83
C THR A 162 10.13 19.64 3.46
N PRO A 163 11.02 19.71 4.48
CA PRO A 163 11.43 18.52 5.23
C PRO A 163 10.31 17.87 6.05
N LEU A 164 9.12 18.44 6.11
CA LEU A 164 7.94 17.84 6.76
C LEU A 164 7.18 16.91 5.80
N HIS A 165 7.47 16.98 4.50
CA HIS A 165 6.85 16.11 3.50
C HIS A 165 7.58 14.76 3.45
N VAL A 166 6.82 13.68 3.30
CA VAL A 166 7.37 12.33 3.23
C VAL A 166 6.93 11.68 1.94
N GLY A 167 7.91 11.26 1.14
CA GLY A 167 7.71 10.33 0.03
C GLY A 167 8.08 8.92 0.47
N PHE A 168 7.28 7.92 0.09
CA PHE A 168 7.51 6.54 0.51
C PHE A 168 7.23 5.52 -0.60
N VAL A 169 7.89 4.37 -0.45
CA VAL A 169 7.60 3.12 -1.15
C VAL A 169 7.46 2.04 -0.08
N SER A 170 6.28 1.46 0.03
CA SER A 170 5.97 0.41 0.97
C SER A 170 5.67 -0.88 0.25
N VAL A 171 6.27 -1.97 0.70
CA VAL A 171 6.15 -3.29 0.08
C VAL A 171 5.71 -4.33 1.10
N MET A 172 4.99 -5.35 0.65
CA MET A 172 4.67 -6.54 1.41
C MET A 172 4.93 -7.78 0.57
N ALA A 173 5.61 -8.78 1.14
CA ALA A 173 5.87 -10.05 0.48
C ALA A 173 4.67 -11.00 0.59
N THR A 174 4.35 -11.71 -0.50
CA THR A 174 3.28 -12.72 -0.48
C THR A 174 3.77 -14.15 -0.30
N GLU A 175 5.10 -14.33 -0.30
CA GLU A 175 5.79 -15.60 -0.19
C GLU A 175 7.08 -15.42 0.60
N ASP A 176 7.54 -16.52 1.21
CA ASP A 176 8.74 -16.51 2.05
C ASP A 176 10.00 -16.28 1.24
N GLN A 177 11.04 -15.74 1.88
CA GLN A 177 12.34 -15.54 1.27
C GLN A 177 12.26 -14.76 -0.05
N THR A 178 11.39 -13.75 -0.08
CA THR A 178 11.26 -12.82 -1.20
C THR A 178 12.36 -11.77 -1.10
N VAL A 179 13.29 -11.78 -2.05
CA VAL A 179 14.36 -10.78 -2.12
C VAL A 179 13.90 -9.63 -2.98
N ILE A 180 13.90 -8.44 -2.42
CA ILE A 180 13.50 -7.17 -3.03
C ILE A 180 14.77 -6.35 -3.28
N SER A 181 14.86 -5.76 -4.47
CA SER A 181 15.94 -4.89 -4.90
C SER A 181 15.41 -3.52 -5.31
N TYR A 182 15.85 -2.49 -4.60
CA TYR A 182 15.57 -1.09 -4.91
C TYR A 182 16.75 -0.49 -5.67
N ASN A 183 16.48 -0.01 -6.88
CA ASN A 183 17.45 0.66 -7.74
C ASN A 183 17.04 2.13 -7.91
N PHE A 184 17.90 3.03 -7.46
CA PHE A 184 17.61 4.46 -7.39
C PHE A 184 17.90 5.15 -8.73
N SER A 185 17.02 6.07 -9.13
CA SER A 185 17.17 6.91 -10.34
C SER A 185 18.20 8.03 -10.16
N LYS A 186 18.46 8.41 -8.92
CA LYS A 186 19.42 9.43 -8.47
C LYS A 186 19.98 9.07 -7.08
N ASP A 187 21.06 9.72 -6.67
CA ASP A 187 21.49 9.66 -5.28
C ASP A 187 20.40 10.31 -4.41
N VAL A 188 20.05 9.67 -3.29
CA VAL A 188 18.96 10.12 -2.42
C VAL A 188 19.25 9.79 -0.96
N ASN A 189 18.92 10.72 -0.08
CA ASN A 189 18.90 10.53 1.36
C ASN A 189 17.54 9.98 1.78
N THR A 190 17.59 8.77 2.32
CA THR A 190 16.43 8.09 2.93
C THR A 190 16.52 8.21 4.45
N ILE A 191 15.48 7.81 5.17
CA ILE A 191 15.49 7.87 6.64
C ILE A 191 16.63 7.02 7.23
N GLY A 192 16.91 5.87 6.60
CA GLY A 192 18.03 4.98 6.91
C GLY A 192 19.35 5.38 6.25
N GLY A 193 19.51 6.64 5.82
CA GLY A 193 20.76 7.20 5.31
C GLY A 193 20.86 7.26 3.78
N GLU A 194 22.05 7.63 3.29
CA GLU A 194 22.31 7.88 1.87
C GLU A 194 22.25 6.59 1.03
N LYS A 195 21.59 6.68 -0.13
CA LYS A 195 21.49 5.63 -1.15
C LYS A 195 22.03 6.16 -2.48
N LYS A 196 22.77 5.33 -3.21
CA LYS A 196 23.56 5.73 -4.39
C LYS A 196 23.06 5.07 -5.67
N VAL A 197 23.13 5.79 -6.78
CA VAL A 197 22.87 5.20 -8.11
C VAL A 197 23.84 4.05 -8.37
N GLY A 198 23.32 2.95 -8.92
CA GLY A 198 24.11 1.75 -9.24
C GLY A 198 24.45 0.88 -8.03
N VAL A 199 24.07 1.26 -6.81
CA VAL A 199 24.21 0.45 -5.61
C VAL A 199 22.81 0.07 -5.10
N PRO A 200 22.29 -1.11 -5.48
CA PRO A 200 20.94 -1.49 -5.08
C PRO A 200 20.87 -1.76 -3.57
N LEU A 201 19.78 -1.31 -2.94
CA LEU A 201 19.41 -1.78 -1.61
C LEU A 201 18.69 -3.12 -1.74
N LEU A 202 19.11 -4.12 -0.97
CA LEU A 202 18.51 -5.45 -0.94
C LEU A 202 17.84 -5.69 0.41
N VAL A 203 16.60 -6.18 0.37
CA VAL A 203 15.81 -6.55 1.55
C VAL A 203 15.24 -7.94 1.31
N THR A 204 15.31 -8.84 2.28
CA THR A 204 14.65 -10.15 2.22
C THR A 204 13.50 -10.15 3.19
N LEU A 205 12.30 -10.52 2.71
CA LEU A 205 11.07 -10.56 3.49
C LEU A 205 10.43 -11.93 3.40
N ASP A 206 9.87 -12.39 4.50
CA ASP A 206 8.97 -13.54 4.54
C ASP A 206 7.51 -13.15 4.30
N LYS A 207 6.62 -14.14 4.05
CA LYS A 207 5.22 -13.87 3.71
C LYS A 207 4.55 -13.00 4.80
N GLY A 208 3.94 -11.91 4.35
CA GLY A 208 3.24 -10.94 5.19
C GLY A 208 4.14 -9.95 5.93
N GLU A 209 5.47 -10.13 5.89
CA GLU A 209 6.39 -9.08 6.30
C GLU A 209 6.38 -7.94 5.29
N SER A 210 6.70 -6.76 5.78
CA SER A 210 6.69 -5.51 5.02
C SER A 210 7.95 -4.69 5.26
N TYR A 211 8.21 -3.76 4.34
CA TYR A 211 9.31 -2.81 4.42
C TYR A 211 8.88 -1.49 3.81
N ILE A 212 9.16 -0.38 4.50
CA ILE A 212 8.94 0.97 3.95
C ILE A 212 10.29 1.64 3.71
N LEU A 213 10.52 2.06 2.48
CA LEU A 213 11.58 2.98 2.11
C LEU A 213 10.98 4.39 2.10
N ALA A 214 11.47 5.28 2.96
CA ALA A 214 10.93 6.64 3.11
C ALA A 214 12.02 7.70 2.92
N SER A 215 11.63 8.90 2.50
CA SER A 215 12.54 10.02 2.32
C SER A 215 11.83 11.36 2.53
N GLN A 216 12.53 12.26 3.21
CA GLN A 216 12.20 13.69 3.32
C GLN A 216 13.13 14.56 2.46
N GLU A 217 13.92 13.95 1.58
CA GLU A 217 14.73 14.71 0.64
C GLU A 217 13.83 15.55 -0.26
N LEU A 218 14.19 16.82 -0.43
CA LEU A 218 13.42 17.79 -1.19
C LEU A 218 13.28 17.40 -2.67
N GLN A 219 12.28 17.99 -3.31
CA GLN A 219 11.89 17.77 -4.69
C GLN A 219 11.49 16.31 -4.92
N ASP A 220 12.23 15.62 -5.77
CA ASP A 220 11.79 14.34 -6.32
C ASP A 220 12.02 13.17 -5.37
N GLY A 221 12.77 13.32 -4.27
CA GLY A 221 13.01 12.24 -3.29
C GLY A 221 13.20 10.85 -3.94
N LEU A 222 12.26 9.94 -3.71
CA LEU A 222 12.25 8.56 -4.21
C LEU A 222 11.60 8.36 -5.60
N ILE A 223 11.11 9.41 -6.26
CA ILE A 223 10.44 9.33 -7.56
C ILE A 223 11.35 8.63 -8.59
N GLY A 224 10.80 7.63 -9.28
CA GLY A 224 11.49 6.86 -10.30
C GLY A 224 12.38 5.73 -9.76
N THR A 225 12.42 5.50 -8.44
CA THR A 225 13.05 4.30 -7.86
C THR A 225 12.40 3.06 -8.45
N SER A 226 13.22 2.14 -8.99
CA SER A 226 12.75 0.86 -9.51
C SER A 226 12.81 -0.20 -8.42
N ILE A 227 11.70 -0.90 -8.23
CA ILE A 227 11.56 -1.97 -7.26
C ILE A 227 11.41 -3.27 -8.03
N THR A 228 12.29 -4.23 -7.79
CA THR A 228 12.21 -5.56 -8.38
C THR A 228 12.26 -6.62 -7.31
N SER A 229 11.68 -7.79 -7.56
CA SER A 229 11.68 -8.88 -6.59
C SER A 229 11.82 -10.24 -7.24
N THR A 230 12.29 -11.22 -6.48
CA THR A 230 12.40 -12.62 -6.93
C THR A 230 11.04 -13.33 -6.98
N LYS A 231 10.05 -12.82 -6.25
CA LYS A 231 8.68 -13.37 -6.13
C LYS A 231 7.66 -12.24 -6.10
N PRO A 232 6.37 -12.51 -6.38
CA PRO A 232 5.34 -11.48 -6.37
C PRO A 232 5.28 -10.72 -5.03
N ILE A 233 5.13 -9.41 -5.12
CA ILE A 233 4.93 -8.49 -3.99
C ILE A 233 3.77 -7.55 -4.30
N VAL A 234 3.28 -6.86 -3.27
CA VAL A 234 2.40 -5.68 -3.42
C VAL A 234 3.18 -4.43 -3.05
N VAL A 235 2.99 -3.36 -3.81
CA VAL A 235 3.67 -2.08 -3.60
C VAL A 235 2.66 -0.95 -3.48
N ASN A 236 2.73 -0.21 -2.38
CA ASN A 236 2.11 1.11 -2.25
C ASN A 236 3.21 2.16 -2.44
N SER A 237 2.94 3.20 -3.23
CA SER A 237 3.84 4.34 -3.34
C SER A 237 3.06 5.64 -3.23
N GLY A 238 3.70 6.65 -2.66
CA GLY A 238 3.02 7.92 -2.49
C GLY A 238 3.73 8.89 -1.57
N SER A 239 2.96 9.89 -1.14
CA SER A 239 3.37 10.87 -0.16
C SER A 239 2.33 10.97 0.95
N ALA A 240 2.81 11.03 2.20
CA ALA A 240 2.04 11.56 3.31
C ALA A 240 2.53 12.99 3.54
N SER A 241 1.68 13.94 3.14
CA SER A 241 2.01 15.35 2.94
C SER A 241 3.05 15.51 1.83
N GLY A 242 2.59 15.89 0.63
CA GLY A 242 3.43 16.25 -0.50
C GLY A 242 2.72 17.29 -1.38
N SER A 243 3.43 17.97 -2.27
CA SER A 243 2.84 19.06 -3.08
C SER A 243 3.45 19.13 -4.48
N PHE A 244 2.68 19.65 -5.43
CA PHE A 244 3.19 20.10 -6.74
C PHE A 244 3.40 21.62 -6.80
N GLU A 245 3.07 22.32 -5.71
CA GLU A 245 3.24 23.75 -5.57
C GLU A 245 4.52 24.05 -4.78
N SER A 246 5.29 25.06 -5.19
CA SER A 246 6.52 25.47 -4.51
C SER A 246 6.32 26.42 -3.33
N SER A 247 5.07 26.80 -3.05
CA SER A 247 4.71 27.68 -1.93
C SER A 247 4.39 26.87 -0.67
N THR A 248 4.27 27.53 0.50
CA THR A 248 4.03 26.90 1.81
C THR A 248 2.61 26.34 2.00
N GLY A 249 1.89 26.05 0.92
CA GLY A 249 0.53 25.50 0.91
C GLY A 249 0.35 24.45 -0.19
N GLY A 250 -0.85 23.88 -0.28
CA GLY A 250 -1.20 22.91 -1.33
C GLY A 250 -0.67 21.49 -1.11
N GLN A 251 -0.42 21.10 0.14
CA GLN A 251 -0.01 19.74 0.47
C GLN A 251 -1.21 18.81 0.64
N ASP A 252 -1.06 17.54 0.23
CA ASP A 252 -2.06 16.50 0.46
C ASP A 252 -1.41 15.12 0.58
N TYR A 253 -2.23 14.12 0.88
CA TYR A 253 -1.86 12.72 0.79
C TYR A 253 -2.07 12.23 -0.64
N GLY A 254 -1.00 11.74 -1.28
CA GLY A 254 -1.05 11.19 -2.63
C GLY A 254 -0.57 9.76 -2.62
N ILE A 255 -1.48 8.78 -2.57
CA ILE A 255 -1.15 7.37 -2.33
C ILE A 255 -1.81 6.49 -3.39
N ASP A 256 -1.08 5.54 -3.96
CA ASP A 256 -1.62 4.48 -4.82
C ASP A 256 -0.99 3.12 -4.49
N GLN A 257 -1.75 2.05 -4.71
CA GLN A 257 -1.21 0.70 -4.75
C GLN A 257 -0.83 0.40 -6.20
N ILE A 258 0.43 0.49 -6.60
CA ILE A 258 0.79 0.39 -8.02
C ILE A 258 0.75 -1.06 -8.55
N VAL A 259 0.56 -1.23 -9.86
CA VAL A 259 0.59 -2.54 -10.56
C VAL A 259 1.93 -2.74 -11.27
N GLY A 260 2.41 -3.99 -11.31
CA GLY A 260 3.71 -4.37 -11.90
C GLY A 260 3.60 -5.28 -13.11
#